data_AF-A0A821K2A5-F1
#
_entry.id   AF-A0A821K2A5-F1
#
_cell.length_a   1.000
_cell.length_b   1.000
_cell.length_c   1.000
_cell.angle_alpha   90.00
_cell.angle_beta   90.00
_cell.angle_gamma   90.00
#
_symmetry.space_group_name_H-M   'P 1'
#
loop_
_entity.id
_entity.type
_entity.pdbx_description
1 polymer ?
#
loop_
_entity_poly.entity_id
_entity_poly.type
_entity_poly.pdbx_seq_one_letter_code
_entity_poly.pdbx_strand_id
1 'polypeptide(L)'
;MSIIKDKLANRVSWIVFIVLAIQTAQVLSGFSDVPPPPPRPERFHSREELKRYLQLVHEYYAIIGRPRFGRSILKLRMDPNDASLFNFFDINGDKSISYEEFHDRLEA
;
A
#
# COMPACT_ATOMS: atom_id res chain seq x y z
N MET A 1 -17.22 -15.56 -57.44
CA MET A 1 -16.40 -16.25 -56.42
C MET A 1 -15.75 -15.29 -55.40
N SER A 2 -16.17 -14.02 -55.28
CA SER A 2 -15.63 -13.06 -54.28
C SER A 2 -16.50 -12.95 -53.02
N ILE A 3 -17.84 -12.95 -53.15
CA ILE A 3 -18.80 -12.81 -52.04
C ILE A 3 -18.59 -13.85 -50.90
N ILE A 4 -18.14 -15.05 -51.24
CA ILE A 4 -17.87 -16.13 -50.27
C ILE A 4 -16.58 -15.85 -49.48
N LYS A 5 -15.57 -15.26 -50.14
CA LYS A 5 -14.30 -14.88 -49.51
C LYS A 5 -14.50 -13.73 -48.52
N ASP A 6 -15.35 -12.77 -48.86
CA ASP A 6 -15.66 -11.62 -48.01
C ASP A 6 -16.45 -12.04 -46.75
N LYS A 7 -17.41 -12.96 -46.89
CA LYS A 7 -18.12 -13.56 -45.75
C LYS A 7 -17.19 -14.40 -44.87
N LEU A 8 -16.24 -15.12 -45.45
CA LEU A 8 -15.27 -15.93 -44.70
C LEU A 8 -14.29 -15.02 -43.94
N ALA A 9 -13.77 -13.97 -44.57
CA ALA A 9 -12.89 -13.00 -43.96
C ALA A 9 -13.56 -12.29 -42.77
N ASN A 10 -14.83 -11.90 -42.91
CA ASN A 10 -15.59 -11.31 -41.81
C ASN A 10 -15.76 -12.29 -40.64
N ARG A 11 -16.06 -13.57 -40.91
CA ARG A 11 -16.19 -14.59 -39.86
C ARG A 11 -14.87 -14.84 -39.13
N VAL A 12 -13.75 -14.90 -39.85
CA VAL A 12 -12.42 -15.03 -39.25
C VAL A 12 -12.08 -13.81 -38.41
N SER A 13 -12.38 -12.60 -38.90
CA SER A 13 -12.20 -11.36 -38.15
C SER A 13 -13.00 -11.36 -36.84
N TRP A 14 -14.25 -11.81 -36.86
CA TRP A 14 -15.08 -11.94 -35.65
C TRP A 14 -14.51 -12.96 -34.67
N ILE A 15 -14.02 -14.11 -35.16
CA ILE A 15 -13.41 -15.13 -34.31
C ILE A 15 -12.14 -14.59 -33.63
N VAL A 16 -11.28 -13.88 -34.36
CA VAL A 16 -10.07 -13.25 -33.79
C VAL A 16 -10.46 -12.22 -32.73
N PHE A 17 -11.48 -11.41 -32.98
CA PHE A 17 -11.94 -10.40 -32.03
C PHE A 17 -12.50 -11.03 -30.75
N ILE A 18 -13.25 -12.13 -30.86
CA ILE A 18 -13.79 -12.88 -29.73
C ILE A 18 -12.65 -13.50 -28.90
N VAL A 19 -11.66 -14.11 -29.55
CA VAL A 19 -10.49 -14.70 -28.86
C VAL A 19 -9.70 -13.61 -28.12
N LEU A 20 -9.50 -12.44 -28.75
CA LEU A 20 -8.82 -11.31 -28.11
C LEU A 20 -9.60 -10.77 -26.90
N ALA A 21 -10.92 -10.65 -27.02
CA ALA A 21 -11.79 -10.21 -25.92
C ALA A 21 -11.74 -11.17 -24.72
N ILE A 22 -11.77 -12.49 -24.97
CA ILE A 22 -11.65 -13.51 -23.91
C ILE A 22 -10.29 -13.41 -23.22
N GLN A 23 -9.20 -13.21 -23.97
CA GLN A 23 -7.86 -13.07 -23.39
C GLN A 23 -7.75 -11.82 -22.50
N THR A 24 -8.36 -10.70 -22.89
CA THR A 24 -8.37 -9.47 -22.06
C THR A 24 -9.22 -9.60 -20.80
N ALA A 25 -10.32 -10.37 -20.85
CA ALA A 25 -11.20 -10.58 -19.69
C ALA A 25 -10.51 -11.40 -18.59
N GLN A 26 -9.73 -12.43 -18.97
CA GLN A 26 -8.97 -13.26 -18.03
C GLN A 26 -7.91 -12.45 -17.26
N VAL A 27 -7.24 -11.52 -17.94
CA VAL A 27 -6.25 -10.63 -17.33
C VAL A 27 -6.91 -9.68 -16.33
N LEU A 28 -8.11 -9.16 -16.63
CA LEU A 28 -8.83 -8.26 -15.73
C LEU A 28 -9.33 -8.97 -14.45
N SER A 29 -9.73 -10.24 -14.56
CA SER A 29 -10.18 -11.03 -13.42
C SER A 29 -9.07 -11.45 -12.43
N GLY A 30 -7.79 -11.34 -12.82
CA GLY A 30 -6.65 -11.69 -11.97
C GLY A 30 -6.21 -10.61 -10.97
N PHE A 31 -6.76 -9.39 -11.05
CA PHE A 31 -6.31 -8.26 -10.22
C PHE A 31 -7.03 -8.10 -8.87
N SER A 32 -7.96 -9.00 -8.52
CA SER A 32 -8.75 -8.88 -7.29
C SER A 32 -8.26 -9.76 -6.14
N ASP A 33 -7.06 -10.33 -6.22
CA ASP A 33 -6.53 -11.23 -5.18
C ASP A 33 -5.70 -10.47 -4.14
N VAL A 34 -6.27 -9.35 -3.66
CA VAL A 34 -5.70 -8.64 -2.53
C VAL A 34 -5.98 -9.48 -1.28
N PRO A 35 -4.96 -10.04 -0.62
CA PRO A 35 -5.19 -10.81 0.60
C PRO A 35 -5.90 -9.91 1.62
N PRO A 36 -6.81 -10.44 2.45
CA PRO A 36 -7.50 -9.66 3.48
C PRO A 36 -6.51 -9.17 4.56
N PRO A 37 -6.80 -8.04 5.24
CA PRO A 37 -5.96 -7.52 6.30
C PRO A 37 -5.76 -8.55 7.42
N PRO A 38 -4.54 -8.68 7.96
CA PRO A 38 -4.31 -9.58 9.08
C PRO A 38 -5.18 -9.14 10.26
N PRO A 39 -5.90 -10.07 10.91
CA PRO A 39 -6.78 -9.75 12.03
C PRO A 39 -5.97 -9.16 13.18
N ARG A 40 -6.46 -8.08 13.79
CA ARG A 40 -5.81 -7.44 14.93
C ARG A 40 -6.08 -8.28 16.18
N PRO A 41 -5.05 -8.88 16.81
CA PRO A 41 -5.25 -9.59 18.06
C PRO A 41 -5.58 -8.59 19.18
N GLU A 42 -6.45 -8.97 20.11
CA GLU A 42 -6.80 -8.12 21.26
C GLU A 42 -5.64 -7.96 22.24
N ARG A 43 -4.80 -8.99 22.37
CA ARG A 43 -3.60 -9.03 23.23
C ARG A 43 -2.53 -9.91 22.61
N PHE A 44 -1.27 -9.59 22.87
CA PHE A 44 -0.13 -10.44 22.54
C PHE A 44 0.33 -11.13 23.82
N HIS A 45 0.41 -12.46 23.83
CA HIS A 45 0.82 -13.25 24.99
C HIS A 45 2.30 -13.64 24.95
N SER A 46 2.97 -13.39 23.82
CA SER A 46 4.40 -13.68 23.64
C SER A 46 5.08 -12.70 22.68
N ARG A 47 6.41 -12.60 22.78
CA ARG A 47 7.22 -11.77 21.87
C ARG A 47 7.20 -12.32 20.44
N GLU A 48 7.12 -13.63 20.31
CA GLU A 48 7.09 -14.37 19.06
C GLU A 48 5.80 -14.08 18.29
N GLU A 49 4.68 -14.00 18.98
CA GLU A 49 3.37 -13.65 18.40
C GLU A 49 3.37 -12.21 17.86
N LEU A 50 3.93 -11.26 18.61
CA LEU A 50 4.11 -9.89 18.14
C LEU A 50 4.98 -9.84 16.88
N LYS A 51 6.11 -10.56 16.88
CA LYS A 51 7.02 -10.61 15.72
C LYS A 51 6.31 -11.16 14.47
N ARG A 52 5.54 -12.24 14.63
CA ARG A 52 4.76 -12.84 13.53
C ARG A 52 3.70 -11.88 13.02
N TYR A 53 2.96 -11.20 13.90
CA TYR A 53 1.97 -10.22 13.50
C TYR A 53 2.58 -9.06 12.71
N LEU A 54 3.72 -8.53 13.16
CA LEU A 54 4.44 -7.47 12.45
C LEU A 54 4.90 -7.91 11.06
N GLN A 55 5.34 -9.17 10.90
CA GLN A 55 5.70 -9.73 9.59
C GLN A 55 4.48 -9.79 8.65
N LEU A 56 3.33 -10.27 9.14
CA LEU A 56 2.09 -10.34 8.36
C LEU A 56 1.60 -8.96 7.94
N VAL A 57 1.68 -7.98 8.84
CA VAL A 57 1.34 -6.58 8.55
C VAL A 57 2.28 -6.01 7.47
N HIS A 58 3.58 -6.26 7.58
CA HIS A 58 4.55 -5.83 6.58
C HIS A 58 4.26 -6.41 5.20
N GLU A 59 4.02 -7.73 5.10
CA GLU A 59 3.69 -8.41 3.85
C GLU A 59 2.40 -7.88 3.22
N TYR A 60 1.36 -7.71 4.04
CA TYR A 60 0.07 -7.17 3.60
C TYR A 60 0.21 -5.77 2.97
N TYR A 61 0.93 -4.85 3.63
CA TYR A 61 1.14 -3.49 3.12
C TYR A 61 2.22 -3.40 2.04
N ALA A 62 3.09 -4.40 1.90
CA ALA A 62 4.01 -4.49 0.76
C ALA A 62 3.25 -4.73 -0.55
N ILE A 63 2.13 -5.47 -0.50
CA ILE A 63 1.31 -5.82 -1.67
C ILE A 63 0.30 -4.71 -2.01
N ILE A 64 -0.41 -4.17 -1.01
CA ILE A 64 -1.60 -3.31 -1.22
C ILE A 64 -1.28 -1.87 -1.61
N GLY A 65 -0.01 -1.49 -1.54
CA GLY A 65 0.45 -0.20 -1.98
C GLY A 65 1.18 0.49 -0.85
N ARG A 66 2.39 0.96 -1.22
CA ARG A 66 3.39 1.59 -0.38
C ARG A 66 2.76 2.31 0.81
N PRO A 67 3.21 2.01 2.05
CA PRO A 67 2.75 2.70 3.23
C PRO A 67 2.72 4.21 2.96
N ARG A 68 1.54 4.83 3.00
CA ARG A 68 1.43 6.30 2.95
C ARG A 68 1.82 6.89 4.29
N PHE A 69 2.99 6.50 4.80
CA PHE A 69 3.68 7.28 5.82
C PHE A 69 3.98 8.63 5.18
N GLY A 70 3.33 9.69 5.66
CA GLY A 70 3.48 11.04 5.09
C GLY A 70 2.17 11.79 4.79
N ARG A 71 1.00 11.27 5.16
CA ARG A 71 -0.25 12.06 5.18
C ARG A 71 -0.72 12.39 6.61
N SER A 72 0.21 12.73 7.50
CA SER A 72 -0.13 13.52 8.69
C SER A 72 0.08 15.00 8.36
N ILE A 73 -1.05 15.69 8.21
CA ILE A 73 -1.46 17.09 8.52
C ILE A 73 -0.43 18.17 8.91
N LEU A 74 0.82 17.86 9.24
CA LEU A 74 1.90 18.84 9.37
C LEU A 74 2.56 19.02 8.00
N LYS A 75 2.21 20.11 7.31
CA LYS A 75 3.04 20.70 6.24
C LYS A 75 4.35 21.27 6.83
N LEU A 76 5.07 20.49 7.63
CA LEU A 76 6.47 20.78 7.87
C LEU A 76 7.17 20.35 6.59
N ARG A 77 7.58 21.36 5.82
CA ARG A 77 8.38 21.21 4.62
C ARG A 77 9.64 20.46 5.04
N MET A 78 9.66 19.15 4.84
CA MET A 78 10.75 18.27 5.25
C MET A 78 11.99 18.58 4.41
N ASP A 79 12.68 19.66 4.78
CA ASP A 79 14.05 19.92 4.41
C ASP A 79 14.89 18.86 5.17
N PRO A 80 15.85 18.18 4.55
CA PRO A 80 16.77 17.29 5.26
C PRO A 80 17.57 17.99 6.38
N ASN A 81 17.63 19.33 6.37
CA ASN A 81 18.12 20.16 7.49
C ASN A 81 17.01 20.63 8.44
N ASP A 82 15.76 20.22 8.25
CA ASP A 82 14.65 20.60 9.09
C ASP A 82 14.69 19.84 10.42
N ALA A 83 15.45 20.38 11.36
CA ALA A 83 15.42 19.95 12.75
C ALA A 83 14.11 20.39 13.45
N SER A 84 13.09 20.92 12.74
CA SER A 84 11.84 21.39 13.35
C SER A 84 11.13 20.34 14.20
N LEU A 85 11.09 19.09 13.74
CA LEU A 85 10.51 17.99 14.52
C LEU A 85 11.35 17.66 15.75
N PHE A 86 12.67 17.69 15.61
CA PHE A 86 13.57 17.43 16.73
C PHE A 86 13.42 18.54 17.79
N ASN A 87 13.50 19.80 17.37
CA ASN A 87 13.33 20.99 18.21
C ASN A 87 11.91 21.13 18.80
N PHE A 88 10.90 20.48 18.21
CA PHE A 88 9.55 20.46 18.76
C PHE A 88 9.48 19.60 20.02
N PHE A 89 10.18 18.46 20.02
CA PHE A 89 10.24 17.52 21.14
C PHE A 89 11.35 17.85 22.14
N ASP A 90 12.46 18.43 21.70
CA ASP A 90 13.56 18.89 22.56
C ASP A 90 13.18 20.22 23.22
N ILE A 91 12.56 20.15 24.40
CA ILE A 91 12.03 21.33 25.11
C ILE A 91 13.17 22.08 25.80
N ASN A 92 14.16 21.34 26.30
CA ASN A 92 15.27 21.88 27.07
C ASN A 92 16.47 22.33 26.19
N GLY A 93 16.49 21.97 24.91
CA GLY A 93 17.53 22.32 23.94
C GLY A 93 18.82 21.50 24.07
N ASP A 94 18.77 20.35 24.73
CA ASP A 94 19.95 19.52 25.02
C ASP A 94 20.38 18.62 23.85
N LYS A 95 19.67 18.72 22.71
CA LYS A 95 19.88 17.90 21.51
C LYS A 95 19.61 16.43 21.73
N SER A 96 18.81 16.10 22.72
CA SER A 96 18.24 14.79 22.99
C SER A 96 16.74 14.94 23.25
N ILE A 97 16.01 13.83 23.24
CA ILE A 97 14.58 13.83 23.53
C ILE A 97 14.39 12.80 24.64
N SER A 98 14.01 13.28 25.83
CA SER A 98 13.68 12.42 26.96
C SER A 98 12.29 11.78 26.78
N TYR A 99 12.02 10.73 27.56
CA TYR A 99 10.71 10.08 27.52
C TYR A 99 9.60 11.03 27.99
N GLU A 100 9.91 11.83 29.00
CA GLU A 100 9.03 12.82 29.59
C GLU A 100 8.67 13.91 28.58
N GLU A 101 9.64 14.50 27.89
CA GLU A 101 9.42 15.52 26.86
C GLU A 101 8.59 15.01 25.67
N PHE A 102 8.84 13.76 25.25
CA PHE A 102 8.07 13.13 24.18
C PHE A 102 6.60 12.95 24.57
N HIS A 103 6.35 12.56 25.82
CA HIS A 103 5.00 12.35 26.34
C HIS A 103 4.23 13.66 26.51
N ASP A 104 4.87 14.67 27.12
CA ASP A 104 4.27 15.99 27.35
C ASP A 104 3.80 16.65 26.05
N ARG A 105 4.55 16.47 24.96
CA ARG A 105 4.21 17.05 23.64
C ARG A 105 3.17 16.28 22.85
N LEU A 106 2.91 15.01 23.18
CA LEU A 106 1.87 14.22 22.54
C LEU A 106 0.50 14.39 23.19
N GLU A 107 0.47 14.78 24.46
CA GLU A 107 -0.76 14.99 25.22
C GLU A 107 -1.19 16.47 25.31
N ALA A 108 -0.34 17.40 24.87
CA ALA A 108 -0.62 18.84 24.76
C ALA A 108 -1.40 19.22 23.49
#